data_AF-Q63WE1-F1
#
_entry.id   AF-Q63WE1-F1
#
_cell.length_a   1.000
_cell.length_b   1.000
_cell.length_c   1.000
_cell.angle_alpha   90.00
_cell.angle_beta   90.00
_cell.angle_gamma   90.00
#
_symmetry.space_group_name_H-M   'P 1'
#
loop_
_entity.id
_entity.type
_entity.pdbx_description
1 polymer ?
#
loop_
_entity_poly.entity_id
_entity_poly.type
_entity_poly.pdbx_seq_one_letter_code
_entity_poly.pdbx_strand_id
1 'polypeptide(L)'
;MSDIQLFRLSNGTASELPGQAANLEKQLQGLIEANMPTFLGVRFLASEYATGKTHKGRIDSLGLDENGCPVIVEYKRYSNENVMNQGLFYLDWLLDHQAEFRWLVMEKFGKDVAEQIEWGGTRLLCIAADFTRYDQHAVQQIPRNIELIRYKLFGDELLLLELVNAQSVPDATAVKPAPIEMPVELDKPKPAGKDKSLDEQLALASIEIRNLYAQTTSYLTTLGDDVQEKRLKLYTAFRRLKNFACVIAYPNRLLVMLKLDPTSVTLEDGFSRDVSEIGHWGTGDVELTLRTQADLERAKPLLERSYTEG
;
A
#
# COMPACT_ATOMS: atom_id res chain seq x y z
N MET A 1 4.74 -20.45 -14.99
CA MET A 1 5.28 -19.25 -15.65
C MET A 1 4.21 -18.78 -16.60
N SER A 2 3.61 -17.63 -16.34
CA SER A 2 2.85 -16.90 -17.36
C SER A 2 3.88 -16.28 -18.30
N ASP A 3 4.08 -16.85 -19.48
CA ASP A 3 4.84 -16.19 -20.54
C ASP A 3 4.00 -15.04 -21.08
N ILE A 4 4.11 -13.88 -20.42
CA ILE A 4 3.41 -12.68 -20.88
C ILE A 4 4.03 -12.25 -22.20
N GLN A 5 3.22 -12.29 -23.26
CA GLN A 5 3.55 -11.81 -24.59
C GLN A 5 2.81 -10.50 -24.86
N LEU A 6 3.51 -9.53 -25.43
CA LEU A 6 2.94 -8.24 -25.79
C LEU A 6 3.02 -8.07 -27.31
N PHE A 7 1.92 -7.68 -27.93
CA PHE A 7 1.85 -7.48 -29.37
C PHE A 7 1.41 -6.06 -29.68
N ARG A 8 2.11 -5.41 -30.62
CA ARG A 8 1.64 -4.18 -31.26
C ARG A 8 0.75 -4.55 -32.43
N LEU A 9 -0.48 -4.04 -32.44
CA LEU A 9 -1.42 -4.21 -33.55
C LEU A 9 -1.38 -2.96 -34.44
N SER A 10 -1.11 -3.15 -35.73
CA SER A 10 -1.16 -2.08 -36.73
C SER A 10 -1.75 -2.62 -38.02
N ASN A 11 -2.81 -1.98 -38.52
CA ASN A 11 -3.51 -2.37 -39.76
C ASN A 11 -3.87 -3.87 -39.84
N GLY A 12 -4.38 -4.44 -38.74
CA GLY A 12 -4.76 -5.85 -38.66
C GLY A 12 -3.58 -6.83 -38.63
N THR A 13 -2.33 -6.34 -38.59
CA THR A 13 -1.12 -7.16 -38.43
C THR A 13 -0.61 -7.06 -36.99
N ALA A 14 -0.23 -8.18 -36.41
CA ALA A 14 0.39 -8.25 -35.09
C ALA A 14 1.91 -8.38 -35.21
N SER A 15 2.65 -7.55 -34.47
CA SER A 15 4.09 -7.69 -34.28
C SER A 15 4.39 -7.87 -32.80
N GLU A 16 5.09 -8.94 -32.43
CA GLU A 16 5.50 -9.17 -31.05
C GLU A 16 6.52 -8.12 -30.60
N LEU A 17 6.32 -7.58 -29.41
CA LEU A 17 7.31 -6.80 -28.68
C LEU A 17 8.03 -7.77 -27.74
N PRO A 18 9.31 -8.08 -27.97
CA PRO A 18 10.04 -9.01 -27.11
C PRO A 18 10.23 -8.39 -25.73
N GLY A 19 9.91 -9.16 -24.70
CA GLY A 19 10.16 -8.72 -23.33
C GLY A 19 11.59 -9.00 -22.90
N GLN A 20 12.17 -8.07 -22.14
CA GLN A 20 13.54 -8.15 -21.64
C GLN A 20 13.64 -7.71 -20.18
N ALA A 21 14.66 -8.21 -19.48
CA ALA A 21 15.05 -7.71 -18.18
C ALA A 21 15.94 -6.46 -18.33
N ALA A 22 16.07 -5.66 -17.27
CA ALA A 22 16.95 -4.51 -17.28
C ALA A 22 18.41 -4.94 -17.49
N ASN A 23 19.20 -4.09 -18.17
CA ASN A 23 20.63 -4.36 -18.39
C ASN A 23 21.42 -4.29 -17.08
N LEU A 24 21.09 -3.31 -16.24
CA LEU A 24 21.69 -3.09 -14.93
C LEU A 24 20.58 -2.92 -13.88
N GLU A 25 20.76 -3.53 -12.70
CA GLU A 25 19.86 -3.37 -11.56
C GLU A 25 19.67 -1.90 -11.18
N LYS A 26 20.78 -1.13 -11.17
CA LYS A 26 20.77 0.31 -10.92
C LYS A 26 19.88 1.11 -11.90
N GLN A 27 19.72 0.66 -13.14
CA GLN A 27 18.84 1.33 -14.11
C GLN A 27 17.37 1.10 -13.75
N LEU A 28 17.01 -0.13 -13.34
CA LEU A 28 15.67 -0.43 -12.85
C LEU A 28 15.37 0.37 -11.57
N GLN A 29 16.27 0.35 -10.61
CA GLN A 29 16.15 1.12 -9.37
C GLN A 29 15.93 2.61 -9.66
N GLY A 30 16.79 3.23 -10.47
CA GLY A 30 16.65 4.65 -10.83
C GLY A 30 15.34 4.97 -11.55
N LEU A 31 14.86 4.08 -12.43
CA LEU A 31 13.57 4.23 -13.10
C LEU A 31 12.40 4.19 -12.11
N ILE A 32 12.42 3.23 -11.19
CA ILE A 32 11.36 3.07 -10.18
C ILE A 32 11.39 4.21 -9.17
N GLU A 33 12.57 4.59 -8.64
CA GLU A 33 12.71 5.70 -7.69
C GLU A 33 12.21 7.03 -8.26
N ALA A 34 12.50 7.32 -9.53
CA ALA A 34 12.06 8.54 -10.20
C ALA A 34 10.52 8.60 -10.41
N ASN A 35 9.84 7.46 -10.43
CA ASN A 35 8.41 7.35 -10.75
C ASN A 35 7.62 6.59 -9.67
N MET A 36 8.17 6.52 -8.47
CA MET A 36 7.65 5.70 -7.37
C MET A 36 6.19 6.02 -6.99
N PRO A 37 5.74 7.30 -7.02
CA PRO A 37 4.34 7.62 -6.80
C PRO A 37 3.42 7.01 -7.87
N THR A 38 3.84 7.06 -9.14
CA THR A 38 3.06 6.55 -10.28
C THR A 38 2.97 5.03 -10.28
N PHE A 39 4.11 4.36 -10.06
CA PHE A 39 4.21 2.90 -10.15
C PHE A 39 3.68 2.19 -8.90
N LEU A 40 4.01 2.70 -7.71
CA LEU A 40 3.82 1.98 -6.46
C LEU A 40 2.90 2.71 -5.47
N GLY A 41 2.52 3.96 -5.74
CA GLY A 41 1.83 4.80 -4.75
C GLY A 41 2.73 5.17 -3.58
N VAL A 42 4.05 5.20 -3.79
CA VAL A 42 5.02 5.42 -2.72
C VAL A 42 5.78 6.72 -2.96
N ARG A 43 5.83 7.58 -1.94
CA ARG A 43 6.67 8.76 -1.94
C ARG A 43 8.09 8.36 -1.60
N PHE A 44 9.00 8.59 -2.54
CA PHE A 44 10.41 8.26 -2.41
C PHE A 44 11.06 9.02 -1.23
N LEU A 45 11.80 8.32 -0.36
CA LEU A 45 12.46 8.87 0.82
C LEU A 45 13.98 8.92 0.65
N ALA A 46 14.61 7.79 0.40
CA ALA A 46 16.06 7.67 0.25
C ALA A 46 16.43 6.50 -0.69
N SER A 47 17.60 6.61 -1.31
CA SER A 47 18.22 5.58 -2.15
C SER A 47 19.49 5.10 -1.48
N GLU A 48 19.83 3.81 -1.64
CA GLU A 48 21.07 3.19 -1.16
C GLU A 48 21.35 3.47 0.33
N TYR A 49 20.31 3.37 1.17
CA TYR A 49 20.36 3.76 2.57
C TYR A 49 21.21 2.82 3.41
N ALA A 50 22.28 3.34 4.02
CA ALA A 50 23.21 2.55 4.81
C ALA A 50 22.64 2.24 6.21
N THR A 51 22.59 0.97 6.60
CA THR A 51 22.04 0.52 7.91
C THR A 51 23.05 0.58 9.06
N GLY A 52 24.03 1.50 8.94
CA GLY A 52 25.07 1.71 9.95
C GLY A 52 26.09 0.57 10.09
N LYS A 53 26.96 0.71 11.11
CA LYS A 53 28.13 -0.18 11.32
C LYS A 53 27.76 -1.58 11.83
N THR A 54 26.60 -1.72 12.47
CA THR A 54 26.15 -2.97 13.11
C THR A 54 25.56 -3.94 12.09
N HIS A 55 24.72 -3.45 11.18
CA HIS A 55 24.07 -4.29 10.16
C HIS A 55 24.90 -4.38 8.86
N LYS A 56 25.77 -3.39 8.58
CA LYS A 56 26.66 -3.32 7.39
C LYS A 56 25.95 -3.58 6.06
N GLY A 57 24.65 -3.32 6.02
CA GLY A 57 23.82 -3.51 4.85
C GLY A 57 23.48 -2.18 4.18
N ARG A 58 22.75 -2.29 3.07
CA ARG A 58 22.32 -1.15 2.28
C ARG A 58 20.95 -1.48 1.70
N ILE A 59 19.97 -0.66 2.07
CA ILE A 59 18.59 -0.77 1.57
C ILE A 59 18.55 -0.05 0.23
N ASP A 60 18.03 -0.70 -0.81
CA ASP A 60 18.08 -0.11 -2.16
C ASP A 60 17.21 1.16 -2.22
N SER A 61 15.95 1.09 -1.79
CA SER A 61 15.10 2.28 -1.67
C SER A 61 14.21 2.25 -0.41
N LEU A 62 14.05 3.42 0.18
CA LEU A 62 13.07 3.70 1.23
C LEU A 62 11.98 4.63 0.71
N GLY A 63 10.75 4.43 1.17
CA GLY A 63 9.62 5.28 0.84
C GLY A 63 8.50 5.25 1.87
N LEU A 64 7.47 6.05 1.64
CA LEU A 64 6.26 6.13 2.46
C LEU A 64 5.03 6.01 1.54
N ASP A 65 4.18 5.02 1.76
CA ASP A 65 3.01 4.77 0.90
C ASP A 65 1.85 5.74 1.16
N GLU A 66 0.77 5.59 0.38
CA GLU A 66 -0.44 6.41 0.43
C GLU A 66 -1.18 6.32 1.77
N ASN A 67 -0.91 5.28 2.57
CA ASN A 67 -1.49 5.06 3.90
C ASN A 67 -0.59 5.58 5.03
N GLY A 68 0.58 6.16 4.70
CA GLY A 68 1.58 6.53 5.70
C GLY A 68 2.39 5.34 6.23
N CYS A 69 2.36 4.19 5.54
CA CYS A 69 3.14 3.03 5.93
C CYS A 69 4.57 3.14 5.40
N PRO A 70 5.61 2.82 6.21
CA PRO A 70 6.97 2.71 5.72
C PRO A 70 7.11 1.61 4.66
N VAL A 71 7.91 1.87 3.62
CA VAL A 71 8.13 0.95 2.51
C VAL A 71 9.62 0.76 2.27
N ILE A 72 10.05 -0.50 2.22
CA ILE A 72 11.34 -0.92 1.69
C ILE A 72 11.12 -1.49 0.30
N VAL A 73 11.95 -1.10 -0.66
CA VAL A 73 11.96 -1.69 -2.01
C VAL A 73 13.35 -2.25 -2.28
N GLU A 74 13.40 -3.52 -2.69
CA GLU A 74 14.62 -4.24 -3.04
C GLU A 74 14.51 -4.74 -4.49
N TYR A 75 15.56 -4.57 -5.27
CA TYR A 75 15.54 -4.89 -6.71
C TYR A 75 16.41 -6.09 -7.02
N LYS A 76 16.00 -6.88 -8.03
CA LYS A 76 16.85 -7.89 -8.64
C LYS A 76 16.73 -7.96 -10.14
N ARG A 77 17.87 -8.17 -10.79
CA ARG A 77 17.91 -8.49 -12.21
C ARG A 77 17.42 -9.91 -12.53
N TYR A 78 17.70 -10.90 -11.68
CA TYR A 78 17.45 -12.31 -11.95
C TYR A 78 16.79 -13.03 -10.77
N SER A 79 16.11 -14.15 -11.06
CA SER A 79 15.33 -14.95 -10.11
C SER A 79 16.13 -15.78 -9.11
N ASN A 80 17.44 -15.95 -9.32
CA ASN A 80 18.26 -16.87 -8.53
C ASN A 80 18.89 -16.22 -7.28
N GLU A 81 18.60 -14.94 -7.05
CA GLU A 81 19.14 -14.18 -5.92
C GLU A 81 18.08 -14.02 -4.82
N ASN A 82 18.51 -14.19 -3.58
CA ASN A 82 17.63 -14.26 -2.42
C ASN A 82 17.20 -12.87 -1.91
N VAL A 83 16.51 -12.12 -2.78
CA VAL A 83 16.02 -10.75 -2.53
C VAL A 83 15.14 -10.66 -1.30
N MET A 84 14.33 -11.69 -1.07
CA MET A 84 13.41 -11.74 0.06
C MET A 84 14.17 -11.81 1.38
N ASN A 85 15.23 -12.62 1.50
CA ASN A 85 16.01 -12.70 2.73
C ASN A 85 16.78 -11.40 3.03
N GLN A 86 17.27 -10.70 1.99
CA GLN A 86 17.88 -9.37 2.16
C GLN A 86 16.84 -8.36 2.64
N GLY A 87 15.68 -8.32 1.99
CA GLY A 87 14.58 -7.44 2.37
C GLY A 87 14.06 -7.70 3.78
N LEU A 88 13.95 -8.96 4.22
CA LEU A 88 13.53 -9.31 5.58
C LEU A 88 14.52 -8.79 6.64
N PHE A 89 15.82 -8.91 6.37
CA PHE A 89 16.85 -8.38 7.25
C PHE A 89 16.74 -6.84 7.41
N TYR A 90 16.38 -6.14 6.33
CA TYR A 90 16.17 -4.69 6.38
C TYR A 90 14.83 -4.28 6.99
N LEU A 91 13.82 -5.12 6.85
CA LEU A 91 12.54 -4.93 7.52
C LEU A 91 12.70 -4.95 9.04
N ASP A 92 13.47 -5.91 9.57
CA ASP A 92 13.78 -5.96 10.99
C ASP A 92 14.58 -4.72 11.43
N TRP A 93 15.59 -4.31 10.64
CA TRP A 93 16.34 -3.07 10.91
C TRP A 93 15.41 -1.85 11.01
N LEU A 94 14.49 -1.68 10.06
CA LEU A 94 13.56 -0.55 10.02
C LEU A 94 12.65 -0.50 11.25
N LEU A 95 12.18 -1.66 11.71
CA LEU A 95 11.34 -1.76 12.90
C LEU A 95 12.10 -1.52 14.21
N ASP A 96 13.40 -1.79 14.25
CA ASP A 96 14.27 -1.46 15.38
C ASP A 96 14.74 0.01 15.36
N HIS A 97 14.75 0.65 14.19
CA HIS A 97 15.27 2.01 13.96
C HIS A 97 14.18 3.02 13.55
N GLN A 98 12.96 2.88 14.10
CA GLN A 98 11.82 3.74 13.76
C GLN A 98 12.10 5.25 13.93
N ALA A 99 12.91 5.63 14.93
CA ALA A 99 13.25 7.03 15.17
C ALA A 99 14.05 7.64 14.00
N GLU A 100 14.94 6.86 13.39
CA GLU A 100 15.76 7.28 12.27
C GLU A 100 14.92 7.44 11.00
N PHE A 101 14.06 6.47 10.69
CA PHE A 101 13.12 6.59 9.57
C PHE A 101 12.15 7.77 9.76
N ARG A 102 11.62 7.95 10.98
CA ARG A 102 10.74 9.09 11.29
C ARG A 102 11.45 10.43 11.09
N TRP A 103 12.73 10.52 11.43
CA TRP A 103 13.52 11.71 11.17
C TRP A 103 13.62 12.01 9.67
N LEU A 104 13.93 11.00 8.85
CA LEU A 104 13.97 11.15 7.39
C LEU A 104 12.62 11.66 6.84
N VAL A 105 11.51 11.08 7.29
CA VAL A 105 10.16 11.52 6.90
C VAL A 105 9.92 12.96 7.31
N MET A 106 10.31 13.34 8.53
CA MET A 106 10.15 14.70 9.02
C MET A 106 10.97 15.71 8.21
N GLU A 107 12.21 15.35 7.86
CA GLU A 107 13.11 16.19 7.07
C GLU A 107 12.57 16.41 5.65
N LYS A 108 12.02 15.37 5.03
CA LYS A 108 11.58 15.41 3.62
C LYS A 108 10.13 15.85 3.42
N PHE A 109 9.23 15.46 4.32
CA PHE A 109 7.78 15.65 4.18
C PHE A 109 7.15 16.45 5.33
N GLY A 110 7.95 16.87 6.32
CA GLY A 110 7.48 17.68 7.43
C GLY A 110 6.94 16.89 8.61
N LYS A 111 6.73 17.61 9.71
CA LYS A 111 6.38 17.05 11.02
C LYS A 111 5.03 16.33 11.04
N ASP A 112 4.02 16.90 10.38
CA ASP A 112 2.65 16.36 10.41
C ASP A 112 2.60 14.97 9.77
N VAL A 113 3.31 14.76 8.66
CA VAL A 113 3.44 13.46 8.00
C VAL A 113 4.20 12.47 8.91
N ALA A 114 5.27 12.92 9.57
CA ALA A 114 6.07 12.08 10.46
C ALA A 114 5.31 11.64 11.73
N GLU A 115 4.30 12.38 12.15
CA GLU A 115 3.42 12.03 13.28
C GLU A 115 2.34 11.02 12.89
N GLN A 116 2.05 10.87 11.60
CA GLN A 116 1.02 9.99 11.04
C GLN A 116 1.57 8.67 10.48
N ILE A 117 2.83 8.32 10.75
CA ILE A 117 3.42 7.07 10.26
C ILE A 117 2.70 5.85 10.85
N GLU A 118 2.25 4.96 9.98
CA GLU A 118 1.51 3.73 10.30
C GLU A 118 2.44 2.50 10.26
N TRP A 119 3.13 2.23 11.37
CA TRP A 119 4.15 1.17 11.46
C TRP A 119 3.61 -0.25 11.27
N GLY A 120 2.39 -0.54 11.74
CA GLY A 120 1.75 -1.87 11.59
C GLY A 120 1.47 -2.26 10.12
N GLY A 121 1.53 -1.28 9.23
CA GLY A 121 1.41 -1.44 7.79
C GLY A 121 2.73 -1.49 7.03
N THR A 122 3.89 -1.53 7.70
CA THR A 122 5.20 -1.56 7.02
C THR A 122 5.25 -2.66 5.95
N ARG A 123 5.75 -2.31 4.76
CA ARG A 123 5.78 -3.17 3.56
C ARG A 123 7.21 -3.39 3.06
N LEU A 124 7.45 -4.60 2.56
CA LEU A 124 8.64 -4.98 1.80
C LEU A 124 8.22 -5.32 0.37
N LEU A 125 8.74 -4.59 -0.61
CA LEU A 125 8.50 -4.81 -2.04
C LEU A 125 9.77 -5.38 -2.64
N CYS A 126 9.70 -6.62 -3.11
CA CYS A 126 10.78 -7.23 -3.89
C CYS A 126 10.42 -7.13 -5.37
N ILE A 127 11.22 -6.41 -6.16
CA ILE A 127 10.99 -6.21 -7.60
C ILE A 127 12.03 -6.99 -8.39
N ALA A 128 11.62 -8.02 -9.13
CA ALA A 128 12.54 -8.90 -9.86
C ALA A 128 12.03 -9.30 -11.24
N ALA A 129 12.92 -9.79 -12.11
CA ALA A 129 12.52 -10.27 -13.43
C ALA A 129 11.67 -11.54 -13.36
N ASP A 130 11.88 -12.39 -12.35
CA ASP A 130 11.02 -13.53 -12.04
C ASP A 130 11.24 -14.01 -10.59
N PHE A 131 10.31 -14.84 -10.10
CA PHE A 131 10.34 -15.46 -8.77
C PHE A 131 10.11 -16.97 -8.89
N THR A 132 10.83 -17.75 -8.09
CA THR A 132 10.60 -19.19 -8.05
C THR A 132 9.29 -19.51 -7.33
N ARG A 133 8.75 -20.72 -7.56
CA ARG A 133 7.61 -21.24 -6.79
C ARG A 133 7.89 -21.30 -5.27
N TYR A 134 9.16 -21.42 -4.89
CA TYR A 134 9.57 -21.49 -3.49
C TYR A 134 9.48 -20.13 -2.83
N ASP A 135 9.88 -19.06 -3.53
CA ASP A 135 9.74 -17.68 -3.04
C ASP A 135 8.28 -17.33 -2.80
N GLN A 136 7.42 -17.64 -3.79
CA GLN A 136 5.98 -17.40 -3.69
C GLN A 136 5.36 -18.16 -2.51
N HIS A 137 5.77 -19.40 -2.29
CA HIS A 137 5.28 -20.19 -1.15
C HIS A 137 5.81 -19.66 0.19
N ALA A 138 7.08 -19.25 0.25
CA ALA A 138 7.70 -18.77 1.48
C ALA A 138 7.04 -17.49 1.99
N VAL A 139 6.70 -16.56 1.09
CA VAL A 139 6.00 -15.32 1.47
C VAL A 139 4.67 -15.59 2.15
N GLN A 140 3.93 -16.62 1.73
CA GLN A 140 2.65 -17.00 2.36
C GLN A 140 2.81 -17.53 3.79
N GLN A 141 4.00 -17.96 4.17
CA GLN A 141 4.30 -18.48 5.52
C GLN A 141 4.89 -17.43 6.45
N ILE A 142 5.22 -16.24 5.93
CA ILE A 142 5.84 -15.17 6.70
C ILE A 142 4.74 -14.17 7.09
N PRO A 143 4.51 -13.91 8.39
CA PRO A 143 3.49 -12.97 8.85
C PRO A 143 3.96 -11.51 8.70
N ARG A 144 4.41 -11.12 7.50
CA ARG A 144 4.83 -9.76 7.13
C ARG A 144 4.22 -9.35 5.78
N ASN A 145 4.02 -8.05 5.55
CA ASN A 145 3.49 -7.55 4.28
C ASN A 145 4.60 -7.52 3.22
N ILE A 146 4.79 -8.65 2.53
CA ILE A 146 5.81 -8.80 1.49
C ILE A 146 5.11 -8.90 0.13
N GLU A 147 5.52 -8.08 -0.81
CA GLU A 147 5.00 -8.05 -2.18
C GLU A 147 6.11 -8.42 -3.16
N LEU A 148 5.87 -9.47 -3.93
CA LEU A 148 6.73 -9.91 -5.01
C LEU A 148 6.17 -9.31 -6.31
N ILE A 149 6.88 -8.36 -6.88
CA ILE A 149 6.48 -7.67 -8.11
C ILE A 149 7.41 -8.13 -9.24
N ARG A 150 6.86 -8.87 -10.18
CA ARG A 150 7.58 -9.23 -11.41
C ARG A 150 7.58 -8.02 -12.34
N TYR A 151 8.73 -7.69 -12.91
CA TYR A 151 8.80 -6.66 -13.95
C TYR A 151 9.20 -7.24 -15.32
N LYS A 152 8.74 -6.60 -16.40
CA LYS A 152 9.15 -6.92 -17.77
C LYS A 152 9.19 -5.64 -18.61
N LEU A 153 10.30 -5.39 -19.28
CA LEU A 153 10.45 -4.25 -20.20
C LEU A 153 10.13 -4.70 -21.63
N PHE A 154 9.46 -3.87 -22.42
CA PHE A 154 9.17 -4.12 -23.83
C PHE A 154 9.66 -2.94 -24.67
N GLY A 155 10.83 -3.09 -25.30
CA GLY A 155 11.56 -1.96 -25.86
C GLY A 155 11.99 -0.96 -24.79
N ASP A 156 11.98 0.34 -25.13
CA ASP A 156 12.45 1.42 -24.25
C ASP A 156 11.31 2.19 -23.56
N GLU A 157 10.05 1.96 -23.95
CA GLU A 157 8.90 2.81 -23.57
C GLU A 157 7.90 2.11 -22.66
N LEU A 158 7.94 0.78 -22.58
CA LEU A 158 6.89 0.00 -21.92
C LEU A 158 7.49 -0.83 -20.78
N LEU A 159 6.94 -0.63 -19.59
CA LEU A 159 7.24 -1.40 -18.39
C LEU A 159 5.95 -2.07 -17.90
N LEU A 160 6.01 -3.38 -17.70
CA LEU A 160 4.99 -4.14 -17.01
C LEU A 160 5.45 -4.40 -15.57
N LEU A 161 4.53 -4.21 -14.62
CA LEU A 161 4.65 -4.64 -13.23
C LEU A 161 3.49 -5.59 -12.92
N GLU A 162 3.79 -6.79 -12.43
CA GLU A 162 2.82 -7.82 -12.09
C GLU A 162 3.02 -8.23 -10.64
N LEU A 163 2.00 -8.07 -9.81
CA LEU A 163 2.03 -8.57 -8.44
C LEU A 163 1.82 -10.10 -8.45
N VAL A 164 2.82 -10.84 -7.97
CA VAL A 164 2.84 -12.31 -8.03
C VAL A 164 2.17 -12.95 -6.81
N ASN A 165 2.02 -12.21 -5.72
CA ASN A 165 1.30 -12.66 -4.52
C ASN A 165 0.35 -11.56 -4.00
N ALA A 166 -0.93 -11.87 -3.88
CA ALA A 166 -1.92 -10.99 -3.25
C ALA A 166 -2.19 -11.49 -1.83
N GLN A 167 -1.37 -11.08 -0.86
CA GLN A 167 -1.66 -11.32 0.56
C GLN A 167 -1.23 -10.11 1.40
N SER A 168 -2.16 -9.58 2.18
CA SER A 168 -1.89 -8.64 3.26
C SER A 168 -2.07 -9.36 4.59
N VAL A 169 -1.16 -9.11 5.54
CA VAL A 169 -1.29 -9.62 6.90
C VAL A 169 -1.65 -8.47 7.85
N PRO A 170 -2.65 -8.66 8.73
CA PRO A 170 -2.88 -7.73 9.83
C PRO A 170 -1.65 -7.68 10.75
N ASP A 171 -1.23 -6.46 11.07
CA ASP A 171 -0.23 -6.10 12.09
C ASP A 171 1.03 -6.99 12.23
N ALA A 172 2.08 -6.64 11.48
CA ALA A 172 3.40 -7.27 11.58
C ALA A 172 4.17 -6.90 12.86
N THR A 173 3.69 -5.95 13.69
CA THR A 173 4.42 -5.46 14.87
C THR A 173 4.08 -6.21 16.16
N ALA A 174 3.07 -7.09 16.13
CA ALA A 174 2.64 -7.90 17.26
C ALA A 174 3.60 -9.04 17.64
N VAL A 175 4.63 -9.33 16.83
CA VAL A 175 5.64 -10.37 17.12
C VAL A 175 6.82 -9.75 17.89
N LYS A 176 6.59 -9.30 19.12
CA LYS A 176 7.64 -9.22 20.13
C LYS A 176 7.38 -10.32 21.16
N PRO A 177 8.37 -11.18 21.49
CA PRO A 177 8.25 -12.05 22.65
C PRO A 177 7.99 -11.17 23.88
N ALA A 178 7.06 -11.62 24.75
CA ALA A 178 6.78 -10.95 26.01
C ALA A 178 8.09 -10.62 26.75
N PRO A 179 8.34 -9.36 27.13
CA PRO A 179 9.44 -9.05 28.03
C PRO A 179 9.18 -9.77 29.35
N ILE A 180 10.17 -10.53 29.80
CA ILE A 180 10.22 -11.09 31.16
C ILE A 180 10.03 -9.93 32.14
N GLU A 181 9.08 -10.10 33.04
CA GLU A 181 8.68 -9.13 34.06
C GLU A 181 9.90 -8.60 34.84
N MET A 182 10.22 -7.33 34.62
CA MET A 182 10.92 -6.50 35.60
C MET A 182 10.13 -5.20 35.76
N PRO A 183 9.95 -4.71 37.00
CA PRO A 183 9.04 -3.60 37.27
C PRO A 183 9.66 -2.30 36.74
N VAL A 184 9.13 -1.81 35.62
CA VAL A 184 9.44 -0.47 35.10
C VAL A 184 8.34 0.46 35.58
N GLU A 185 8.75 1.55 36.22
CA GLU A 185 7.89 2.64 36.69
C GLU A 185 6.91 3.10 35.60
N LEU A 186 5.72 3.48 36.05
CA LEU A 186 4.60 3.99 35.25
C LEU A 186 5.03 5.22 34.43
N ASP A 187 5.52 4.99 33.22
CA ASP A 187 5.67 6.02 32.22
C ASP A 187 4.26 6.47 31.80
N LYS A 188 3.95 7.73 32.09
CA LYS A 188 2.65 8.34 31.82
C LYS A 188 2.35 8.26 30.32
N PRO A 189 1.15 7.79 29.91
CA PRO A 189 0.80 7.78 28.49
C PRO A 189 0.77 9.22 27.97
N LYS A 190 1.55 9.48 26.92
CA LYS A 190 1.43 10.70 26.10
C LYS A 190 -0.03 10.84 25.63
N PRO A 191 -0.55 12.07 25.50
CA PRO A 191 -1.96 12.27 25.17
C PRO A 191 -2.29 11.61 23.83
N ALA A 192 -3.22 10.65 23.87
CA ALA A 192 -3.83 10.10 22.68
C ALA A 192 -4.44 11.25 21.85
N GLY A 193 -4.22 11.24 20.55
CA GLY A 193 -4.85 12.19 19.63
C GLY A 193 -6.38 12.22 19.83
N LYS A 194 -7.01 13.36 19.53
CA LYS A 194 -8.46 13.57 19.69
C LYS A 194 -9.33 12.59 18.89
N ASP A 195 -8.78 11.95 17.88
CA ASP A 195 -9.52 11.12 16.93
C ASP A 195 -9.65 9.67 17.40
N LYS A 196 -10.90 9.19 17.40
CA LYS A 196 -11.23 7.80 17.74
C LYS A 196 -10.78 6.86 16.63
N SER A 197 -10.33 5.66 17.00
CA SER A 197 -9.96 4.62 16.04
C SER A 197 -11.16 4.11 15.24
N LEU A 198 -10.90 3.45 14.11
CA LEU A 198 -11.93 2.76 13.32
C LEU A 198 -12.76 1.81 14.20
N ASP A 199 -12.10 1.03 15.06
CA ASP A 199 -12.75 0.06 15.92
C ASP A 199 -13.61 0.73 17.00
N GLU A 200 -13.14 1.85 17.57
CA GLU A 200 -13.93 2.66 18.50
C GLU A 200 -15.16 3.27 17.82
N GLN A 201 -15.01 3.76 16.58
CA GLN A 201 -16.12 4.32 15.81
C GLN A 201 -17.16 3.25 15.49
N LEU A 202 -16.73 2.07 15.03
CA LEU A 202 -17.61 0.94 14.76
C LEU A 202 -18.29 0.44 16.03
N ALA A 203 -17.61 0.42 17.18
CA ALA A 203 -18.18 0.06 18.47
C ALA A 203 -19.28 1.03 18.94
N LEU A 204 -19.24 2.29 18.50
CA LEU A 204 -20.27 3.29 18.75
C LEU A 204 -21.36 3.34 17.67
N ALA A 205 -21.10 2.78 16.50
CA ALA A 205 -22.02 2.78 15.38
C ALA A 205 -23.25 1.90 15.62
N SER A 206 -24.38 2.29 15.01
CA SER A 206 -25.60 1.49 15.02
C SER A 206 -25.41 0.16 14.29
N ILE A 207 -26.31 -0.80 14.50
CA ILE A 207 -26.23 -2.11 13.84
C ILE A 207 -26.31 -1.97 12.32
N GLU A 208 -27.12 -1.03 11.83
CA GLU A 208 -27.29 -0.73 10.41
C GLU A 208 -25.97 -0.23 9.79
N ILE A 209 -25.25 0.67 10.46
CA ILE A 209 -23.97 1.20 9.96
C ILE A 209 -22.88 0.12 9.99
N ARG A 210 -22.85 -0.74 11.01
CA ARG A 210 -21.91 -1.88 11.03
C ARG A 210 -22.18 -2.86 9.90
N ASN A 211 -23.46 -3.15 9.64
CA ASN A 211 -23.85 -3.99 8.51
C ASN A 211 -23.52 -3.34 7.17
N LEU A 212 -23.72 -2.02 7.05
CA LEU A 212 -23.34 -1.28 5.84
C LEU A 212 -21.82 -1.31 5.63
N TYR A 213 -21.04 -1.18 6.71
CA TYR A 213 -19.58 -1.28 6.67
C TYR A 213 -19.16 -2.66 6.15
N ALA A 214 -19.66 -3.73 6.79
CA ALA A 214 -19.32 -5.11 6.38
C ALA A 214 -19.70 -5.41 4.92
N GLN A 215 -20.85 -4.89 4.45
CA GLN A 215 -21.26 -5.05 3.06
C GLN A 215 -20.39 -4.26 2.09
N THR A 216 -20.01 -3.02 2.46
CA THR A 216 -19.14 -2.17 1.64
C THR A 216 -17.76 -2.79 1.52
N THR A 217 -17.15 -3.23 2.63
CA THR A 217 -15.83 -3.87 2.62
C THR A 217 -15.87 -5.19 1.87
N SER A 218 -16.89 -6.02 2.07
CA SER A 218 -17.06 -7.26 1.33
C SER A 218 -17.17 -7.01 -0.18
N TYR A 219 -17.94 -6.01 -0.59
CA TYR A 219 -18.09 -5.69 -2.01
C TYR A 219 -16.78 -5.23 -2.63
N LEU A 220 -16.04 -4.32 -1.97
CA LEU A 220 -14.73 -3.85 -2.44
C LEU A 220 -13.73 -5.00 -2.60
N THR A 221 -13.71 -5.95 -1.66
CA THR A 221 -12.87 -7.15 -1.76
C THR A 221 -13.28 -8.06 -2.92
N THR A 222 -14.57 -8.12 -3.28
CA THR A 222 -15.04 -8.95 -4.40
C THR A 222 -14.81 -8.35 -5.78
N LEU A 223 -14.30 -7.11 -5.89
CA LEU A 223 -14.03 -6.47 -7.18
C LEU A 223 -12.89 -7.16 -7.96
N GLY A 224 -11.96 -7.83 -7.27
CA GLY A 224 -10.93 -8.65 -7.91
C GLY A 224 -10.08 -9.43 -6.92
N ASP A 225 -9.46 -10.51 -7.41
CA ASP A 225 -8.59 -11.38 -6.61
C ASP A 225 -7.26 -10.70 -6.21
N ASP A 226 -6.94 -9.57 -6.86
CA ASP A 226 -5.75 -8.75 -6.60
C ASP A 226 -5.98 -7.66 -5.54
N VAL A 227 -7.19 -7.56 -5.00
CA VAL A 227 -7.54 -6.60 -3.96
C VAL A 227 -6.97 -7.02 -2.61
N GLN A 228 -6.29 -6.09 -1.95
CA GLN A 228 -5.78 -6.22 -0.60
C GLN A 228 -6.51 -5.25 0.33
N GLU A 229 -7.11 -5.79 1.39
CA GLU A 229 -7.68 -5.01 2.49
C GLU A 229 -6.60 -4.74 3.55
N LYS A 230 -6.54 -3.51 4.05
CA LYS A 230 -5.73 -3.14 5.20
C LYS A 230 -6.54 -2.27 6.17
N ARG A 231 -6.77 -2.80 7.36
CA ARG A 231 -7.32 -2.01 8.47
C ARG A 231 -6.20 -1.21 9.12
N LEU A 232 -6.34 0.11 9.09
CA LEU A 232 -5.44 1.08 9.70
C LEU A 232 -6.12 1.66 10.94
N LYS A 233 -5.40 2.52 11.68
CA LYS A 233 -5.91 3.11 12.91
C LYS A 233 -7.26 3.82 12.74
N LEU A 234 -7.43 4.58 11.65
CA LEU A 234 -8.58 5.47 11.45
C LEU A 234 -9.56 5.00 10.36
N TYR A 235 -9.12 4.14 9.44
CA TYR A 235 -9.90 3.72 8.27
C TYR A 235 -9.44 2.36 7.74
N THR A 236 -10.18 1.81 6.79
CA THR A 236 -9.80 0.60 6.05
C THR A 236 -9.47 0.96 4.61
N ALA A 237 -8.25 0.64 4.18
CA ALA A 237 -7.80 0.86 2.81
C ALA A 237 -7.99 -0.41 1.96
N PHE A 238 -8.37 -0.20 0.70
CA PHE A 238 -8.45 -1.22 -0.34
C PHE A 238 -7.51 -0.83 -1.46
N ARG A 239 -6.61 -1.74 -1.80
CA ARG A 239 -5.54 -1.47 -2.75
C ARG A 239 -5.23 -2.65 -3.66
N ARG A 240 -4.62 -2.35 -4.80
CA ARG A 240 -3.85 -3.31 -5.60
C ARG A 240 -2.36 -3.04 -5.31
N LEU A 241 -1.63 -2.48 -6.28
CA LEU A 241 -0.37 -1.79 -6.03
C LEU A 241 -0.59 -0.46 -5.29
N LYS A 242 -1.64 0.26 -5.69
CA LYS A 242 -2.08 1.55 -5.15
C LYS A 242 -3.45 1.43 -4.51
N ASN A 243 -3.75 2.32 -3.59
CA ASN A 243 -5.08 2.46 -3.02
C ASN A 243 -6.06 2.87 -4.12
N PHE A 244 -7.23 2.22 -4.13
CA PHE A 244 -8.35 2.65 -4.96
C PHE A 244 -9.56 3.06 -4.13
N ALA A 245 -9.67 2.62 -2.87
CA ALA A 245 -10.71 3.07 -1.97
C ALA A 245 -10.25 3.09 -0.50
N CYS A 246 -10.79 4.02 0.28
CA CYS A 246 -10.65 4.01 1.74
C CYS A 246 -12.01 4.19 2.41
N VAL A 247 -12.34 3.34 3.38
CA VAL A 247 -13.61 3.38 4.12
C VAL A 247 -13.37 3.88 5.53
N ILE A 248 -13.96 5.02 5.86
CA ILE A 248 -13.93 5.65 7.19
C ILE A 248 -15.30 5.43 7.83
N ALA A 249 -15.30 4.88 9.05
CA ALA A 249 -16.54 4.70 9.81
C ALA A 249 -16.78 5.85 10.79
N TYR A 250 -18.02 6.34 10.82
CA TYR A 250 -18.56 7.17 11.89
C TYR A 250 -19.79 6.49 12.50
N PRO A 251 -20.27 6.92 13.67
CA PRO A 251 -21.37 6.23 14.34
C PRO A 251 -22.69 6.26 13.55
N ASN A 252 -22.86 7.23 12.65
CA ASN A 252 -24.10 7.48 11.91
C ASN A 252 -23.97 7.41 10.38
N ARG A 253 -22.78 7.16 9.83
CA ARG A 253 -22.51 7.10 8.37
C ARG A 253 -21.14 6.49 8.09
N LEU A 254 -20.92 6.13 6.83
CA LEU A 254 -19.59 5.83 6.30
C LEU A 254 -19.18 6.92 5.32
N LEU A 255 -17.89 7.24 5.29
CA LEU A 255 -17.28 7.96 4.18
C LEU A 255 -16.44 6.97 3.38
N VAL A 256 -16.55 7.03 2.06
CA VAL A 256 -15.75 6.22 1.14
C VAL A 256 -14.96 7.16 0.24
N MET A 257 -13.65 7.20 0.42
CA MET A 257 -12.74 7.97 -0.41
C MET A 257 -12.36 7.15 -1.62
N LEU A 258 -12.49 7.71 -2.82
CA LEU A 258 -12.23 7.06 -4.09
C LEU A 258 -11.13 7.78 -4.86
N LYS A 259 -10.21 7.00 -5.41
CA LYS A 259 -9.15 7.48 -6.29
C LYS A 259 -9.69 7.69 -7.69
N LEU A 260 -10.48 8.74 -7.84
CA LEU A 260 -11.07 9.19 -9.09
C LEU A 260 -10.78 10.67 -9.29
N ASP A 261 -10.64 11.08 -10.55
CA ASP A 261 -10.64 12.50 -10.91
C ASP A 261 -12.04 13.08 -10.64
N PRO A 262 -12.20 14.05 -9.73
CA PRO A 262 -13.50 14.65 -9.43
C PRO A 262 -14.17 15.27 -10.65
N THR A 263 -13.40 15.75 -11.62
CA THR A 263 -13.93 16.35 -12.86
C THR A 263 -14.58 15.33 -13.79
N SER A 264 -14.25 14.05 -13.63
CA SER A 264 -14.83 12.92 -14.36
C SER A 264 -16.10 12.35 -13.71
N VAL A 265 -16.51 12.88 -12.56
CA VAL A 265 -17.63 12.39 -11.77
C VAL A 265 -18.72 13.46 -11.69
N THR A 266 -19.97 13.06 -11.93
CA THR A 266 -21.11 13.93 -11.63
C THR A 266 -21.35 13.94 -10.12
N LEU A 267 -20.94 15.03 -9.46
CA LEU A 267 -21.08 15.19 -8.02
C LEU A 267 -22.52 15.54 -7.63
N GLU A 268 -23.00 14.96 -6.54
CA GLU A 268 -24.38 15.08 -6.07
C GLU A 268 -24.41 15.47 -4.59
N ASP A 269 -25.10 16.58 -4.28
CA ASP A 269 -25.15 17.12 -2.93
C ASP A 269 -25.65 16.09 -1.90
N GLY A 270 -24.98 16.03 -0.75
CA GLY A 270 -25.25 15.07 0.33
C GLY A 270 -24.79 13.63 0.09
N PHE A 271 -24.32 13.28 -1.12
CA PHE A 271 -23.80 11.95 -1.46
C PHE A 271 -22.35 11.96 -1.90
N SER A 272 -21.94 12.84 -2.82
CA SER A 272 -20.57 12.89 -3.33
C SER A 272 -20.01 14.31 -3.32
N ARG A 273 -18.71 14.45 -3.03
CA ARG A 273 -18.01 15.74 -3.06
C ARG A 273 -16.56 15.61 -3.49
N ASP A 274 -16.05 16.69 -4.07
CA ASP A 274 -14.62 16.89 -4.32
C ASP A 274 -13.92 17.27 -3.02
N VAL A 275 -12.85 16.55 -2.70
CA VAL A 275 -11.98 16.78 -1.53
C VAL A 275 -10.52 16.95 -1.91
N SER A 276 -10.19 17.15 -3.19
CA SER A 276 -8.81 17.32 -3.70
C SER A 276 -8.03 18.44 -3.00
N GLU A 277 -8.74 19.50 -2.58
CA GLU A 277 -8.16 20.65 -1.88
C GLU A 277 -8.44 20.64 -0.36
N ILE A 278 -9.04 19.56 0.17
CA ILE A 278 -9.48 19.46 1.56
C ILE A 278 -8.71 18.33 2.24
N GLY A 279 -8.06 18.62 3.37
CA GLY A 279 -7.42 17.58 4.17
C GLY A 279 -8.42 16.50 4.62
N HIS A 280 -8.13 15.25 4.33
CA HIS A 280 -8.97 14.10 4.64
C HIS A 280 -8.11 12.87 5.00
N TRP A 281 -8.74 11.83 5.55
CA TRP A 281 -8.06 10.55 5.82
C TRP A 281 -8.14 9.62 4.62
N GLY A 282 -7.11 8.80 4.45
CA GLY A 282 -7.03 7.88 3.32
C GLY A 282 -6.53 8.55 2.04
N THR A 283 -6.92 7.98 0.90
CA THR A 283 -6.49 8.42 -0.43
C THR A 283 -7.70 8.67 -1.32
N GLY A 284 -7.56 9.61 -2.24
CA GLY A 284 -8.50 9.84 -3.32
C GLY A 284 -9.26 11.16 -3.16
N ASP A 285 -9.64 11.73 -4.30
CA ASP A 285 -10.15 13.09 -4.37
C ASP A 285 -11.68 13.16 -4.38
N VAL A 286 -12.36 12.01 -4.47
CA VAL A 286 -13.82 11.91 -4.45
C VAL A 286 -14.25 11.23 -3.17
N GLU A 287 -15.02 11.93 -2.34
CA GLU A 287 -15.65 11.35 -1.15
C GLU A 287 -17.10 11.00 -1.43
N LEU A 288 -17.51 9.78 -1.09
CA LEU A 288 -18.90 9.35 -1.01
C LEU A 288 -19.37 9.25 0.44
N THR A 289 -20.61 9.63 0.72
CA THR A 289 -21.23 9.46 2.03
C THR A 289 -22.35 8.43 1.97
N LEU A 290 -22.20 7.33 2.71
CA LEU A 290 -23.18 6.25 2.77
C LEU A 290 -23.88 6.21 4.13
N ARG A 291 -25.21 6.13 4.15
CA ARG A 291 -26.02 5.99 5.38
C ARG A 291 -26.91 4.77 5.34
N THR A 292 -27.24 4.29 4.15
CA THR A 292 -28.20 3.22 3.90
C THR A 292 -27.69 2.25 2.84
N GLN A 293 -28.35 1.10 2.72
CA GLN A 293 -28.07 0.14 1.65
C GLN A 293 -28.28 0.75 0.25
N ALA A 294 -29.29 1.62 0.10
CA ALA A 294 -29.55 2.27 -1.18
C ALA A 294 -28.39 3.18 -1.61
N ASP A 295 -27.71 3.82 -0.65
CA ASP A 295 -26.51 4.61 -0.93
C ASP A 295 -25.37 3.70 -1.43
N LEU A 296 -25.21 2.51 -0.84
CA LEU A 296 -24.20 1.54 -1.30
C LEU A 296 -24.49 1.07 -2.73
N GLU A 297 -25.74 0.69 -3.04
CA GLU A 297 -26.12 0.30 -4.41
C GLU A 297 -25.84 1.41 -5.43
N ARG A 298 -26.09 2.67 -5.05
CA ARG A 298 -25.77 3.85 -5.86
C ARG A 298 -24.27 4.10 -5.99
N ALA A 299 -23.46 3.74 -4.99
CA ALA A 299 -22.02 3.91 -5.00
C ALA A 299 -21.28 2.87 -5.86
N LYS A 300 -21.86 1.67 -6.07
CA LYS A 300 -21.22 0.56 -6.80
C LYS A 300 -20.55 0.96 -8.12
N PRO A 301 -21.20 1.72 -9.04
CA PRO A 301 -20.55 2.11 -10.28
C PRO A 301 -19.28 2.96 -10.08
N LEU A 302 -19.25 3.82 -9.06
CA LEU A 302 -18.07 4.63 -8.74
C LEU A 302 -16.99 3.79 -8.04
N LEU A 303 -17.37 2.81 -7.22
CA LEU A 303 -16.42 1.86 -6.62
C LEU A 303 -15.72 1.01 -7.69
N GLU A 304 -16.48 0.50 -8.67
CA GLU A 304 -15.95 -0.25 -9.82
C GLU A 304 -15.04 0.60 -10.71
N ARG A 305 -15.44 1.85 -10.98
CA ARG A 305 -14.59 2.82 -11.69
C ARG A 305 -13.28 3.06 -10.94
N SER A 306 -13.36 3.32 -9.63
CA SER A 306 -12.18 3.55 -8.81
C SER A 306 -11.24 2.35 -8.82
N TYR A 307 -11.78 1.13 -8.73
CA TYR A 307 -10.99 -0.10 -8.86
C TYR A 307 -10.31 -0.25 -10.23
N THR A 308 -11.00 0.13 -11.31
CA THR A 308 -10.48 -0.03 -12.68
C THR A 308 -9.43 1.04 -13.02
N GLU A 309 -9.71 2.29 -12.66
CA GLU A 309 -8.93 3.49 -13.00
C GLU A 309 -7.77 3.75 -12.01
N GLY A 310 -7.89 3.31 -10.75
CA GLY A 310 -7.00 3.60 -9.62
C GLY A 310 -5.68 2.82 -9.57
#